data_AF-A0A0F4PTM5-F1
#
_entry.id   AF-A0A0F4PTM5-F1
#
_cell.length_a   1.000
_cell.length_b   1.000
_cell.length_c   1.000
_cell.angle_alpha   90.00
_cell.angle_beta   90.00
_cell.angle_gamma   90.00
#
_symmetry.space_group_name_H-M   'P 1'
#
loop_
_entity.id
_entity.type
_entity.pdbx_description
1 polymer ?
#
loop_
_entity_poly.entity_id
_entity_poly.type
_entity_poly.pdbx_seq_one_letter_code
_entity_poly.pdbx_strand_id
1 'polypeptide(L)'
;MDKDLSNYLLIDSDPLLSRAFCANPYAHTVIVAGANTRHMVKLMFDQQVKDYCYCDFDNEISVAELSSYASRHHSVAGVLVFSCAYESASNSFKWVIDSLHENRLLINKQGADYHLTPLTTPYHQNHLSCNQDPDILAHLGD
;
A
#
# COMPACT_ATOMS: atom_id res chain seq x y z
N MET A 1 3.49 14.12 13.59
CA MET A 1 3.42 14.01 12.12
C MET A 1 2.08 14.60 11.70
N ASP A 2 2.05 15.78 11.09
CA ASP A 2 0.81 16.52 10.73
C ASP A 2 0.23 16.12 9.36
N LYS A 3 0.73 15.02 8.76
CA LYS A 3 0.29 14.58 7.44
C LYS A 3 -0.87 13.62 7.58
N ASP A 4 -2.01 13.98 7.01
CA ASP A 4 -3.16 13.09 6.88
C ASP A 4 -2.79 11.89 5.98
N LEU A 5 -2.87 10.69 6.55
CA LEU A 5 -2.60 9.42 5.87
C LEU A 5 -3.87 8.64 5.54
N SER A 6 -5.02 9.31 5.57
CA SER A 6 -6.28 8.69 5.21
C SER A 6 -6.26 8.11 3.80
N ASN A 7 -6.67 6.87 3.68
CA ASN A 7 -6.73 6.10 2.44
C ASN A 7 -5.37 5.88 1.75
N TYR A 8 -4.27 6.01 2.48
CA TYR A 8 -2.99 5.53 1.97
C TYR A 8 -2.92 4.00 2.03
N LEU A 9 -2.31 3.40 1.00
CA LEU A 9 -2.04 1.97 0.91
C LEU A 9 -0.63 1.66 1.42
N LEU A 10 -0.51 1.07 2.60
CA LEU A 10 0.74 0.57 3.15
C LEU A 10 1.07 -0.81 2.60
N ILE A 11 2.25 -0.92 2.01
CA ILE A 11 2.80 -2.19 1.52
C ILE A 11 3.40 -2.96 2.70
N ASP A 12 2.79 -4.08 3.08
CA ASP A 12 3.25 -4.96 4.15
C ASP A 12 4.38 -5.88 3.68
N SER A 13 5.55 -5.28 3.43
CA SER A 13 6.78 -5.98 3.06
C SER A 13 7.51 -6.57 4.28
N ASP A 14 7.30 -6.00 5.46
CA ASP A 14 7.85 -6.49 6.73
C ASP A 14 6.76 -6.37 7.82
N PRO A 15 6.18 -7.50 8.26
CA PRO A 15 5.12 -7.52 9.26
C PRO A 15 5.47 -6.83 10.59
N LEU A 16 6.74 -6.87 11.02
CA LEU A 16 7.15 -6.25 12.27
C LEU A 16 7.20 -4.73 12.13
N LEU A 17 7.73 -4.22 11.01
CA LEU A 17 7.76 -2.78 10.73
C LEU A 17 6.34 -2.24 10.52
N SER A 18 5.53 -2.91 9.70
CA SER A 18 4.15 -2.52 9.44
C SER A 18 3.32 -2.50 10.71
N ARG A 19 3.44 -3.53 11.57
CA ARG A 19 2.76 -3.53 12.88
C ARG A 19 3.19 -2.37 13.76
N ALA A 20 4.49 -2.12 13.84
CA ALA A 20 5.03 -1.03 14.67
C ALA A 20 4.60 0.34 14.14
N PHE A 21 4.42 0.50 12.84
CA PHE A 21 3.86 1.71 12.23
C PHE A 21 2.37 1.83 12.50
N CYS A 22 1.61 0.72 12.38
CA CYS A 22 0.17 0.71 12.60
C CYS A 22 -0.25 0.83 14.07
N ALA A 23 0.67 0.67 15.02
CA ALA A 23 0.43 0.96 16.42
C ALA A 23 0.28 2.46 16.73
N ASN A 24 0.59 3.35 15.77
CA ASN A 24 0.45 4.79 15.95
C ASN A 24 -1.02 5.25 15.80
N PRO A 25 -1.45 6.31 16.51
CA PRO A 25 -2.85 6.75 16.50
C PRO A 25 -3.40 7.13 15.12
N TYR A 26 -2.56 7.52 14.17
CA TYR A 26 -2.98 7.94 12.82
C TYR A 26 -3.13 6.78 11.82
N ALA A 27 -2.78 5.55 12.20
CA ALA A 27 -2.80 4.43 11.27
C ALA A 27 -4.19 3.82 11.03
N HIS A 28 -5.18 4.14 11.87
CA HIS A 28 -6.55 3.62 11.73
C HIS A 28 -7.25 4.04 10.42
N THR A 29 -6.69 5.00 9.67
CA THR A 29 -7.19 5.44 8.36
C THR A 29 -6.41 4.86 7.18
N VAL A 30 -5.34 4.09 7.44
CA VAL A 30 -4.47 3.45 6.44
C VAL A 30 -5.05 2.10 6.04
N ILE A 31 -4.94 1.75 4.76
CA ILE A 31 -5.21 0.41 4.24
C ILE A 31 -3.89 -0.32 4.15
N VAL A 32 -3.82 -1.56 4.61
CA VAL A 32 -2.60 -2.38 4.50
C VAL A 32 -2.80 -3.43 3.43
N ALA A 33 -1.77 -3.72 2.63
CA ALA A 33 -1.80 -4.83 1.70
C ALA A 33 -0.55 -5.70 1.79
N GLY A 34 -0.74 -7.02 1.81
CA GLY A 34 0.37 -7.98 1.77
C GLY A 34 -0.06 -9.43 1.97
N ALA A 35 0.87 -10.36 1.82
CA ALA A 35 0.56 -11.79 1.75
C ALA A 35 0.48 -12.50 3.12
N ASN A 36 0.75 -11.80 4.23
CA ASN A 36 0.81 -12.43 5.56
C ASN A 36 -0.56 -12.48 6.25
N THR A 37 -1.30 -13.58 6.04
CA THR A 37 -2.64 -13.78 6.60
C THR A 37 -2.70 -13.80 8.13
N ARG A 38 -1.65 -14.26 8.81
CA ARG A 38 -1.59 -14.20 10.29
C ARG A 38 -1.47 -12.76 10.77
N HIS A 39 -0.67 -11.96 10.06
CA HIS A 39 -0.49 -10.55 10.39
C HIS A 39 -1.77 -9.75 10.12
N MET A 40 -2.43 -10.00 8.98
CA MET A 40 -3.76 -9.48 8.65
C MET A 40 -4.75 -9.66 9.80
N VAL A 41 -4.95 -10.91 10.25
CA VAL A 41 -5.88 -11.22 11.35
C VAL A 41 -5.54 -10.42 12.61
N LYS A 42 -4.25 -10.23 12.88
CA LYS A 42 -3.79 -9.49 14.06
C LYS A 42 -4.08 -7.99 13.95
N LEU A 43 -3.80 -7.36 12.81
CA LEU A 43 -4.07 -5.93 12.57
C LEU A 43 -5.57 -5.62 12.59
N MET A 44 -6.38 -6.50 11.99
CA MET A 44 -7.84 -6.41 12.00
C MET A 44 -8.41 -6.59 13.42
N PHE A 45 -7.93 -7.57 14.18
CA PHE A 45 -8.36 -7.79 15.56
C PHE A 45 -8.00 -6.61 16.47
N ASP A 46 -6.80 -6.06 16.33
CA ASP A 46 -6.33 -4.92 17.12
C ASP A 46 -6.99 -3.59 16.65
N GLN A 47 -7.84 -3.59 15.61
CA GLN A 47 -8.48 -2.43 14.97
C GLN A 47 -7.48 -1.32 14.62
N GLN A 48 -6.27 -1.70 14.21
CA GLN A 48 -5.16 -0.77 14.01
C GLN A 48 -5.17 -0.05 12.66
N VAL A 49 -5.97 -0.55 11.71
CA VAL A 49 -5.97 -0.11 10.32
C VAL A 49 -7.41 -0.09 9.78
N LYS A 50 -7.63 0.68 8.71
CA LYS A 50 -8.94 0.83 8.07
C LYS A 50 -9.42 -0.46 7.41
N ASP A 51 -8.51 -1.11 6.68
CA ASP A 51 -8.72 -2.39 6.01
C ASP A 51 -7.37 -3.10 5.84
N TYR A 52 -7.40 -4.42 5.64
CA TYR A 52 -6.24 -5.19 5.20
C TYR A 52 -6.63 -6.04 3.98
N CYS A 53 -5.97 -5.77 2.86
CA CYS A 53 -6.13 -6.50 1.62
C CYS A 53 -5.05 -7.58 1.50
N TYR A 54 -5.44 -8.82 1.23
CA TYR A 54 -4.46 -9.82 0.82
C TYR A 54 -3.87 -9.44 -0.54
N CYS A 55 -2.55 -9.45 -0.66
CA CYS A 55 -1.86 -9.26 -1.93
C CYS A 55 -0.49 -9.95 -1.91
N ASP A 56 -0.26 -10.81 -2.89
CA ASP A 56 1.08 -11.29 -3.23
C ASP A 56 1.69 -10.38 -4.30
N PHE A 57 2.63 -9.52 -3.92
CA PHE A 57 3.23 -8.53 -4.83
C PHE A 57 4.17 -9.13 -5.87
N ASP A 58 4.53 -10.40 -5.75
CA ASP A 58 5.25 -11.14 -6.80
C ASP A 58 4.29 -11.74 -7.84
N ASN A 59 2.98 -11.67 -7.60
CA ASN A 59 1.93 -12.18 -8.48
C ASN A 59 1.12 -11.03 -9.09
N GLU A 60 1.31 -10.79 -10.38
CA GLU A 60 0.65 -9.71 -11.13
C GLU A 60 -0.90 -9.77 -11.05
N ILE A 61 -1.49 -10.97 -11.04
CA ILE A 61 -2.95 -11.12 -10.92
C ILE A 61 -3.41 -10.64 -9.54
N SER A 62 -2.68 -11.00 -8.49
CA SER A 62 -2.99 -10.57 -7.13
C SER A 62 -2.90 -9.05 -6.99
N VAL A 63 -1.92 -8.42 -7.64
CA VAL A 63 -1.78 -6.95 -7.66
C VAL A 63 -2.92 -6.29 -8.45
N ALA A 64 -3.33 -6.86 -9.58
CA ALA A 64 -4.45 -6.34 -10.37
C ALA A 64 -5.77 -6.42 -9.58
N GLU A 65 -6.01 -7.53 -8.87
CA GLU A 65 -7.18 -7.68 -7.99
C GLU A 65 -7.16 -6.67 -6.84
N LEU A 66 -6.01 -6.48 -6.19
CA LEU A 66 -5.82 -5.44 -5.16
C LEU A 66 -6.18 -4.06 -5.72
N SER A 67 -5.65 -3.72 -6.90
CA SER A 67 -5.86 -2.41 -7.54
C SER A 67 -7.32 -2.17 -7.85
N SER A 68 -7.98 -3.21 -8.39
CA SER A 68 -9.40 -3.21 -8.73
C SER A 68 -10.30 -3.10 -7.49
N TYR A 69 -9.94 -3.75 -6.40
CA TYR A 69 -10.66 -3.63 -5.13
C TYR A 69 -10.46 -2.23 -4.52
N ALA A 70 -9.21 -1.77 -4.46
CA ALA A 70 -8.85 -0.50 -3.84
C ALA A 70 -9.47 0.71 -4.56
N SER A 71 -9.53 0.68 -5.90
CA SER A 71 -10.19 1.73 -6.69
C SER A 71 -11.69 1.81 -6.39
N ARG A 72 -12.38 0.67 -6.27
CA ARG A 72 -13.82 0.60 -5.99
C ARG A 72 -14.20 0.98 -4.57
N HIS A 73 -13.37 0.63 -3.57
CA HIS A 73 -13.79 0.65 -2.18
C HIS A 73 -13.06 1.68 -1.30
N HIS A 74 -11.92 2.20 -1.74
CA HIS A 74 -11.04 2.94 -0.84
C HIS A 74 -10.58 4.30 -1.34
N SER A 75 -10.73 4.62 -2.64
CA SER A 75 -10.26 5.88 -3.24
C SER A 75 -8.85 6.21 -2.75
N VAL A 76 -7.89 5.34 -3.08
CA VAL A 76 -6.52 5.39 -2.56
C VAL A 76 -5.88 6.76 -2.83
N ALA A 77 -5.34 7.38 -1.79
CA ALA A 77 -4.71 8.72 -1.87
C ALA A 77 -3.20 8.65 -2.19
N GLY A 78 -2.59 7.48 -1.99
CA GLY A 78 -1.18 7.24 -2.24
C GLY A 78 -0.70 5.92 -1.67
N VAL A 79 0.57 5.62 -1.91
CA VAL A 79 1.23 4.39 -1.45
C VAL A 79 2.30 4.72 -0.43
N LEU A 80 2.39 3.90 0.62
CA LEU A 80 3.44 3.93 1.64
C LEU A 80 4.27 2.65 1.55
N VAL A 81 5.59 2.78 1.52
CA VAL A 81 6.51 1.65 1.58
C VAL A 81 7.70 1.99 2.47
N PHE A 82 8.20 1.05 3.26
CA PHE A 82 9.42 1.29 4.04
C PHE A 82 10.63 1.46 3.11
N SER A 83 11.44 2.48 3.37
CA SER A 83 12.63 2.79 2.56
C SER A 83 13.57 1.60 2.44
N CYS A 84 13.88 0.93 3.56
CA CYS A 84 14.75 -0.24 3.58
C CYS A 84 14.21 -1.41 2.74
N ALA A 85 12.89 -1.61 2.74
CA ALA A 85 12.25 -2.62 1.92
C ALA A 85 12.33 -2.24 0.44
N TYR A 86 12.00 -1.00 0.10
CA TYR A 86 12.03 -0.52 -1.29
C TYR A 86 13.45 -0.53 -1.86
N GLU A 87 14.46 -0.02 -1.15
CA GLU A 87 15.83 0.10 -1.63
C GLU A 87 16.46 -1.26 -1.95
N SER A 88 16.21 -2.25 -1.07
CA SER A 88 16.70 -3.62 -1.21
C SER A 88 15.88 -4.50 -2.16
N ALA A 89 14.71 -4.01 -2.61
CA ALA A 89 13.80 -4.79 -3.44
C ALA A 89 14.32 -5.04 -4.87
N SER A 90 13.77 -6.11 -5.46
CA SER A 90 13.96 -6.46 -6.87
C SER A 90 13.40 -5.38 -7.80
N ASN A 91 13.87 -5.35 -9.04
CA ASN A 91 13.33 -4.43 -10.05
C ASN A 91 11.85 -4.69 -10.32
N SER A 92 11.40 -5.95 -10.27
CA SER A 92 9.99 -6.32 -10.45
C SER A 92 9.11 -5.72 -9.36
N PHE A 93 9.52 -5.86 -8.09
CA PHE A 93 8.77 -5.27 -6.98
C PHE A 93 8.76 -3.74 -7.05
N LYS A 94 9.91 -3.11 -7.34
CA LYS A 94 9.98 -1.66 -7.55
C LYS A 94 9.04 -1.20 -8.67
N TRP A 95 9.01 -1.93 -9.79
CA TRP A 95 8.11 -1.64 -10.91
C TRP A 95 6.64 -1.75 -10.51
N VAL A 96 6.27 -2.74 -9.69
CA VAL A 96 4.92 -2.84 -9.12
C VAL A 96 4.61 -1.61 -8.27
N ILE A 97 5.45 -1.26 -7.30
CA ILE A 97 5.24 -0.08 -6.45
C ILE A 97 5.12 1.21 -7.28
N ASP A 98 5.97 1.34 -8.30
CA ASP A 98 5.96 2.48 -9.22
C ASP A 98 4.74 2.54 -10.12
N SER A 99 3.95 1.46 -10.20
CA SER A 99 2.72 1.37 -10.98
C SER A 99 1.45 1.57 -10.15
N LEU A 100 1.50 1.40 -8.82
CA LEU A 100 0.30 1.43 -7.97
C LEU A 100 -0.35 2.81 -7.88
N HIS A 101 0.45 3.87 -7.75
CA HIS A 101 -0.07 5.24 -7.59
C HIS A 101 1.00 6.30 -7.89
N GLU A 102 0.61 7.50 -8.36
CA GLU A 102 1.56 8.59 -8.62
C GLU A 102 2.20 9.11 -7.32
N ASN A 103 1.38 9.35 -6.30
CA ASN A 103 1.77 9.77 -4.97
C ASN A 103 2.29 8.58 -4.15
N ARG A 104 3.60 8.49 -4.00
CA ARG A 104 4.30 7.43 -3.26
C ARG A 104 5.21 8.07 -2.21
N LEU A 105 5.18 7.55 -0.98
CA LEU A 105 6.03 8.01 0.12
C LEU A 105 6.83 6.84 0.69
N LEU A 106 8.12 7.09 0.93
CA LEU A 106 8.99 6.22 1.70
C LEU A 106 8.84 6.50 3.19
N ILE A 107 8.66 5.44 3.98
CA ILE A 107 8.68 5.49 5.43
C ILE A 107 10.10 5.21 5.91
N ASN A 108 10.69 6.18 6.61
CA ASN A 108 11.96 6.06 7.30
C ASN A 108 11.72 6.08 8.81
N LYS A 109 12.15 5.04 9.52
CA LYS A 109 12.11 5.04 11.00
C LYS A 109 13.36 5.72 11.55
N GLN A 110 13.20 6.77 12.35
CA GLN A 110 14.30 7.45 13.04
C GLN A 110 13.99 7.47 14.54
N GLY A 111 14.59 6.52 15.27
CA GLY A 111 14.28 6.33 16.69
C GLY A 111 12.83 5.87 16.91
N ALA A 112 12.06 6.68 17.64
CA ALA A 112 10.63 6.43 17.90
C ALA A 112 9.71 6.98 16.80
N ASP A 113 10.21 7.89 15.96
CA ASP A 113 9.40 8.61 14.98
C ASP A 113 9.53 8.03 13.57
N TYR A 114 8.54 8.33 12.74
CA TYR A 114 8.51 8.00 11.32
C TYR A 114 8.56 9.27 10.48
N HIS A 115 9.48 9.30 9.52
CA HIS A 115 9.64 10.37 8.55
C HIS A 115 9.17 9.89 7.17
N LEU A 116 8.37 10.71 6.51
CA LEU A 116 7.84 10.43 5.18
C LEU A 116 8.55 11.29 4.14
N THR A 117 9.14 10.66 3.14
CA THR A 117 9.80 11.34 2.01
C THR A 117 9.19 10.90 0.69
N PRO A 118 8.93 11.80 -0.27
CA PRO A 118 8.42 11.39 -1.58
C PRO A 118 9.35 10.41 -2.28
N LEU A 119 8.77 9.39 -2.92
CA LEU A 119 9.47 8.55 -3.88
C LEU A 119 9.39 9.21 -5.27
N THR A 120 10.53 9.56 -5.83
CA THR A 120 10.63 10.40 -7.05
C THR A 120 10.86 9.62 -8.34
N THR A 121 10.82 8.28 -8.28
CA THR A 121 10.86 7.44 -9.48
C THR A 121 9.66 7.74 -10.38
N PRO A 122 9.78 7.59 -11.71
CA PRO A 122 8.65 7.77 -12.61
C PRO A 122 7.44 6.94 -12.19
N TYR A 123 6.25 7.50 -12.36
CA TYR A 123 5.00 6.76 -12.19
C TYR A 123 4.67 6.02 -13.50
N HIS A 124 4.27 4.75 -13.39
CA HIS A 124 3.93 3.89 -14.52
C HIS A 124 2.44 3.54 -14.49
N GLN A 125 1.59 4.45 -14.98
CA GLN A 125 0.16 4.18 -15.06
C GLN A 125 -0.13 2.98 -15.97
N ASN A 126 -0.81 1.97 -15.43
CA ASN A 126 -1.17 0.74 -16.14
C ASN A 126 -2.34 0.02 -15.43
N HIS A 127 -2.58 -1.24 -15.77
CA HIS A 127 -3.64 -2.08 -15.19
C HIS A 127 -3.44 -2.41 -13.69
N LEU A 128 -2.28 -2.10 -13.11
CA LEU A 128 -1.97 -2.24 -11.68
C LEU A 128 -2.16 -0.94 -10.88
N SER A 129 -2.67 0.13 -11.50
CA SER A 129 -2.86 1.39 -10.79
C SER A 129 -4.16 1.40 -9.95
N CYS A 130 -4.06 1.84 -8.70
CA CYS A 130 -5.18 1.86 -7.73
C CYS A 130 -6.16 3.03 -7.93
N ASN A 131 -5.87 3.95 -8.86
CA ASN A 131 -6.68 5.12 -9.19
C ASN A 131 -7.40 4.97 -10.55
N GLN A 132 -7.57 3.74 -11.02
CA GLN A 132 -8.35 3.46 -12.22
C GLN A 132 -9.81 3.85 -12.05
N ASP A 133 -10.40 4.36 -13.13
CA ASP A 133 -11.83 4.58 -13.21
C ASP A 133 -12.56 3.22 -13.14
N PRO A 134 -13.37 2.97 -12.10
CA PRO A 134 -14.08 1.70 -11.94
C PRO A 134 -15.06 1.41 -13.09
N ASP A 135 -15.53 2.43 -13.82
CA ASP A 135 -16.45 2.25 -14.95
C ASP A 135 -15.74 1.70 -16.20
N ILE A 136 -14.43 1.92 -16.35
CA ILE A 136 -13.63 1.32 -17.43
C ILE A 136 -13.49 -0.20 -17.24
N LEU A 137 -13.44 -0.67 -15.99
CA LEU A 137 -13.29 -2.09 -15.67
C LEU A 137 -14.60 -2.88 -15.87
N ALA A 138 -15.77 -2.22 -15.78
CA ALA A 138 -17.07 -2.85 -16.00
C ALA A 138 -17.31 -3.22 -17.47
N HIS A 139 -16.64 -2.56 -18.41
CA HIS A 139 -16.79 -2.79 -19.85
C HIS A 139 -15.81 -3.81 -20.46
N LEU A 140 -14.97 -4.43 -19.64
CA LEU A 140 -14.10 -5.53 -20.07
C LEU A 140 -14.71 -6.92 -19.78
N GLY A 141 -15.92 -6.95 -19.19
CA GLY A 141 -16.65 -8.16 -18.82
C GLY A 141 -17.88 -8.48 -19.68
N ASP A 142 -18.16 -7.68 -20.73
CA ASP A 142 -19.26 -7.90 -21.69
C ASP A 142 -18.74 -8.35 -23.07
#